data_AF-A0A537CCF9-F1
#
_entry.id   AF-A0A537CCF9-F1
#
_cell.length_a   1.000
_cell.length_b   1.000
_cell.length_c   1.000
_cell.angle_alpha   90.00
_cell.angle_beta   90.00
_cell.angle_gamma   90.00
#
_symmetry.space_group_name_H-M   'P 1'
#
loop_
_entity.id
_entity.type
_entity.pdbx_description
1 polymer ?
#
loop_
_entity_poly.entity_id
_entity_poly.type
_entity_poly.pdbx_seq_one_letter_code
_entity_poly.pdbx_strand_id
1 'polypeptide(L)'
;MRRHARKFTGVKLATFAGACAVTLGAAAFAADYQMTVNRDRLVNAQNEPHNWLLMNGDYGSTRYSKLTQINRDNVKNLRLVWGLALGGMQDVGQNGPE
;
A
#
# COMPACT_ATOMS: atom_id res chain seq x y z
N MET A 1 7.46 7.16 -79.70
CA MET A 1 6.26 7.65 -79.00
C MET A 1 5.68 6.53 -78.13
N ARG A 2 5.74 6.68 -76.80
CA ARG A 2 4.84 6.07 -75.78
C ARG A 2 5.31 6.60 -74.41
N ARG A 3 4.52 7.49 -73.81
CA ARG A 3 4.71 8.04 -72.45
C ARG A 3 4.26 7.00 -71.43
N HIS A 4 4.85 6.97 -70.23
CA HIS A 4 4.19 6.76 -68.91
C HIS A 4 5.27 6.93 -67.81
N ALA A 5 5.39 8.12 -67.21
CA ALA A 5 4.77 8.55 -65.94
C ALA A 5 5.40 7.91 -64.68
N ARG A 6 6.33 8.66 -64.06
CA ARG A 6 6.84 8.44 -62.69
C ARG A 6 5.69 8.67 -61.70
N LYS A 7 5.36 7.67 -60.87
CA LYS A 7 4.49 7.85 -59.70
C LYS A 7 5.36 7.80 -58.45
N PHE A 8 5.62 8.98 -57.88
CA PHE A 8 5.99 9.10 -56.48
C PHE A 8 4.75 8.80 -55.64
N THR A 9 4.83 7.79 -54.77
CA THR A 9 3.80 7.54 -53.77
C THR A 9 4.47 7.40 -52.41
N GLY A 10 4.46 8.49 -51.66
CA GLY A 10 4.83 8.47 -50.25
C GLY A 10 3.83 7.65 -49.45
N VAL A 11 4.32 6.62 -48.77
CA VAL A 11 3.51 5.86 -47.80
C VAL A 11 3.92 6.31 -46.39
N LYS A 12 3.19 7.33 -45.97
CA LYS A 12 2.57 7.53 -44.67
C LYS A 12 3.34 7.07 -43.41
N LEU A 13 3.89 8.10 -42.77
CA LEU A 13 4.25 8.32 -41.36
C LEU A 13 3.13 7.97 -40.33
N ALA A 14 2.35 6.90 -40.52
CA ALA A 14 1.13 6.65 -39.75
C ALA A 14 1.08 5.28 -39.05
N THR A 15 2.23 4.64 -38.82
CA THR A 15 2.32 3.37 -38.06
C THR A 15 3.03 3.49 -36.72
N PHE A 16 3.34 4.70 -36.25
CA PHE A 16 3.94 4.92 -34.92
C PHE A 16 2.98 5.44 -33.85
N ALA A 17 1.77 5.90 -34.23
CA ALA A 17 0.80 6.43 -33.27
C ALA A 17 -0.10 5.36 -32.62
N GLY A 18 -0.20 4.16 -33.22
CA GLY A 18 -1.06 3.08 -32.70
C GLY A 18 -0.44 2.27 -31.56
N ALA A 19 0.89 2.18 -31.50
CA ALA A 19 1.58 1.36 -30.51
C ALA A 19 1.67 2.00 -29.11
N CYS A 20 1.58 3.33 -29.00
CA CYS A 20 1.64 4.02 -27.71
C CYS A 20 0.29 4.08 -26.99
N ALA A 21 -0.84 4.02 -27.71
CA ALA A 21 -2.17 4.05 -27.07
C ALA A 21 -2.52 2.75 -26.33
N VAL A 22 -1.94 1.61 -26.75
CA VAL A 22 -2.18 0.30 -26.13
C VAL A 22 -1.31 0.08 -24.88
N THR A 23 -0.10 0.66 -24.81
CA THR A 23 0.78 0.51 -23.65
C THR A 23 0.44 1.49 -22.50
N LEU A 24 -0.22 2.61 -22.79
CA LEU A 24 -0.70 3.56 -21.77
C LEU A 24 -2.01 3.14 -21.08
N GLY A 25 -2.77 2.21 -21.65
CA GLY A 25 -4.05 1.74 -21.07
C GLY A 25 -3.91 0.77 -19.89
N ALA A 26 -2.74 0.16 -19.67
CA ALA A 26 -2.54 -0.85 -18.63
C ALA A 26 -2.19 -0.27 -17.25
N ALA A 27 -1.87 1.03 -17.15
CA ALA A 27 -1.51 1.68 -15.90
C ALA A 27 -2.72 2.26 -15.13
N ALA A 28 -3.93 2.15 -15.70
CA ALA A 28 -5.16 2.71 -15.12
C ALA A 28 -5.93 1.71 -14.23
N PHE A 29 -5.32 0.60 -13.81
CA PHE A 29 -5.73 -0.03 -12.56
C PHE A 29 -5.24 0.87 -11.44
N ALA A 30 -5.97 1.97 -11.21
CA ALA A 30 -5.99 2.59 -9.90
C ALA A 30 -6.20 1.44 -8.92
N ALA A 31 -5.23 1.25 -8.02
CA ALA A 31 -5.40 0.31 -6.93
C ALA A 31 -6.69 0.72 -6.22
N ASP A 32 -7.76 -0.03 -6.45
CA ASP A 32 -8.99 0.14 -5.70
C ASP A 32 -8.58 0.05 -4.25
N TYR A 33 -8.74 1.15 -3.51
CA TYR A 33 -8.69 1.12 -2.06
C TYR A 33 -9.91 0.30 -1.62
N GLN A 34 -9.80 -1.02 -1.72
CA GLN A 34 -10.74 -1.94 -1.14
C GLN A 34 -10.67 -1.67 0.35
N MET A 35 -11.73 -1.05 0.89
CA MET A 35 -11.96 -0.97 2.31
C MET A 35 -12.04 -2.39 2.83
N THR A 36 -10.89 -2.92 3.22
CA THR A 36 -10.73 -4.30 3.70
C THR A 36 -11.42 -4.44 5.05
N VAL A 37 -11.57 -3.35 5.80
CA VAL A 37 -12.32 -3.31 7.06
C VAL A 37 -13.81 -3.12 6.75
N ASN A 38 -14.61 -4.09 7.17
CA ASN A 38 -16.07 -4.07 7.03
C ASN A 38 -16.75 -4.40 8.36
N ARG A 39 -18.08 -4.29 8.41
CA ARG A 39 -18.87 -4.54 9.63
C ARG A 39 -18.57 -5.91 10.23
N ASP A 40 -18.55 -6.96 9.42
CA ASP A 40 -18.39 -8.33 9.90
C ASP A 40 -17.00 -8.54 10.52
N ARG A 41 -15.95 -7.96 9.91
CA ARG A 41 -14.60 -7.97 10.50
C ARG A 41 -14.53 -7.18 11.81
N LEU A 42 -15.21 -6.04 11.91
CA LEU A 42 -15.25 -5.27 13.16
C LEU A 42 -15.98 -6.03 14.28
N VAL A 43 -17.11 -6.68 13.97
CA VAL A 43 -17.84 -7.55 14.91
C VAL A 43 -16.97 -8.74 15.35
N ASN A 44 -16.13 -9.24 14.45
CA ASN A 44 -15.25 -10.39 14.69
C ASN A 44 -13.78 -10.00 14.97
N ALA A 45 -13.49 -8.75 15.34
CA ALA A 45 -12.10 -8.25 15.47
C ALA A 45 -11.23 -9.12 16.40
N GLN A 46 -11.83 -9.67 17.45
CA GLN A 46 -11.22 -10.61 18.41
C GLN A 46 -10.69 -11.94 17.81
N ASN A 47 -11.07 -12.27 16.58
CA ASN A 47 -10.61 -13.44 15.83
C ASN A 47 -9.41 -13.12 14.92
N GLU A 48 -9.02 -11.85 14.84
CA GLU A 48 -7.87 -11.38 14.07
C GLU A 48 -6.81 -10.75 14.99
N PRO A 49 -6.18 -11.52 15.90
CA PRO A 49 -5.34 -10.96 16.98
C PRO A 49 -4.09 -10.22 16.51
N HIS A 50 -3.73 -10.33 15.23
CA HIS A 50 -2.63 -9.61 14.60
C HIS A 50 -3.03 -8.20 14.11
N ASN A 51 -4.33 -7.89 14.05
CA ASN A 51 -4.87 -6.59 13.63
C ASN A 51 -5.50 -5.86 14.82
N TRP A 52 -5.34 -4.53 14.88
CA TRP A 52 -6.02 -3.67 15.87
C TRP A 52 -7.00 -2.74 15.16
N LEU A 53 -8.24 -3.21 14.97
CA LEU A 53 -9.21 -2.56 14.08
C LEU A 53 -10.09 -1.51 14.79
N LEU A 54 -10.24 -1.62 16.10
CA LEU A 54 -11.06 -0.73 16.93
C LEU A 54 -10.18 -0.10 18.01
N MET A 55 -10.47 1.15 18.40
CA MET A 55 -9.67 1.90 19.39
C MET A 55 -9.36 1.08 20.66
N ASN A 56 -10.36 0.36 21.17
CA ASN A 56 -10.25 -0.40 22.42
C ASN A 56 -10.12 -1.93 22.20
N GLY A 57 -9.66 -2.36 21.03
CA GLY A 57 -9.48 -3.76 20.66
C GLY A 57 -10.74 -4.36 20.00
N ASP A 58 -11.83 -4.45 20.75
CA ASP A 58 -13.12 -4.99 20.30
C ASP A 58 -14.30 -4.18 20.87
N TYR A 59 -15.54 -4.58 20.56
CA TYR A 59 -16.75 -3.94 21.11
C TYR A 59 -16.93 -4.16 22.62
N GLY A 60 -16.26 -5.14 23.22
CA GLY A 60 -16.16 -5.30 24.67
C GLY A 60 -15.18 -4.30 25.32
N SER A 61 -14.36 -3.60 24.52
CA SER A 61 -13.42 -2.56 24.95
C SER A 61 -12.41 -3.02 26.01
N THR A 62 -12.00 -4.29 25.97
CA THR A 62 -11.09 -4.88 26.97
C THR A 62 -9.63 -4.45 26.79
N ARG A 63 -9.25 -3.98 25.59
CA ARG A 63 -7.86 -3.74 25.17
C ARG A 63 -6.95 -4.96 25.34
N TYR A 64 -7.51 -6.17 25.25
CA TYR A 64 -6.79 -7.43 25.41
C TYR A 64 -6.34 -8.02 24.07
N SER A 65 -5.07 -8.46 23.97
CA SER A 65 -4.53 -9.19 22.82
C SER A 65 -4.28 -10.66 23.16
N LYS A 66 -4.63 -11.57 22.24
CA LYS A 66 -4.37 -13.02 22.34
C LYS A 66 -2.97 -13.43 21.85
N LEU A 67 -2.16 -12.49 21.35
CA LEU A 67 -0.80 -12.78 20.87
C LEU A 67 0.12 -13.16 22.04
N THR A 68 0.92 -14.21 21.87
CA THR A 68 1.79 -14.77 22.93
C THR A 68 3.28 -14.73 22.59
N GLN A 69 3.65 -14.18 21.42
CA GLN A 69 5.03 -14.11 20.96
C GLN A 69 5.93 -13.37 21.97
N ILE A 70 5.41 -12.31 22.57
CA ILE A 70 6.05 -11.60 23.70
C ILE A 70 5.36 -12.06 24.97
N ASN A 71 6.14 -12.51 25.95
CA ASN A 71 5.65 -13.07 27.21
C ASN A 71 6.63 -12.81 28.36
N ARG A 72 6.30 -13.29 29.57
CA ARG A 72 7.06 -13.02 30.80
C ARG A 72 8.51 -13.50 30.75
N ASP A 73 8.80 -14.53 29.96
CA ASP A 73 10.12 -15.14 29.91
C ASP A 73 11.06 -14.38 28.96
N ASN A 74 10.50 -13.75 27.92
CA ASN A 74 11.26 -13.12 26.84
C ASN A 74 11.14 -11.59 26.74
N VAL A 75 10.22 -10.95 27.48
CA VAL A 75 10.01 -9.49 27.44
C VAL A 75 11.29 -8.71 27.75
N LYS A 76 12.17 -9.27 28.59
CA LYS A 76 13.49 -8.72 28.92
C LYS A 76 14.44 -8.56 27.71
N ASN A 77 14.15 -9.23 26.59
CA ASN A 77 14.97 -9.22 25.38
C ASN A 77 14.41 -8.27 24.30
N LEU A 78 13.37 -7.48 24.60
CA LEU A 78 12.84 -6.49 23.66
C LEU A 78 13.87 -5.39 23.40
N ARG A 79 13.98 -5.01 22.13
CA ARG A 79 14.78 -3.87 21.66
C ARG A 79 13.94 -3.03 20.72
N LEU A 80 14.27 -1.75 20.63
CA LEU A 80 13.67 -0.84 19.65
C LEU A 80 13.90 -1.39 18.23
N VAL A 81 12.84 -1.43 17.43
CA VAL A 81 12.91 -1.87 16.02
C VAL A 81 12.92 -0.67 15.08
N TRP A 82 12.08 0.33 15.35
CA TRP A 82 11.98 1.58 14.60
C TRP A 82 11.38 2.68 15.49
N GLY A 83 11.60 3.94 15.12
CA GLY A 83 10.96 5.11 15.72
C GLY A 83 10.60 6.13 14.64
N LEU A 84 9.52 6.88 14.83
CA LEU A 84 9.07 7.95 13.93
C LEU A 84 8.90 9.25 14.73
N ALA A 85 9.68 10.27 14.36
CA ALA A 85 9.54 11.60 14.95
C ALA A 85 8.28 12.29 14.39
N LEU A 86 7.34 12.61 15.27
CA LEU A 86 6.09 13.31 14.90
C LEU A 86 6.25 14.84 14.88
N GLY A 87 7.46 15.37 15.09
CA GLY A 87 7.77 16.81 15.03
C GLY A 87 7.33 17.63 16.26
N GLY A 88 7.01 16.98 17.39
CA GLY A 88 6.72 17.65 18.66
C GLY A 88 7.98 17.95 19.48
N MET A 89 7.92 18.97 20.35
CA MET A 89 9.04 19.38 21.22
C MET A 89 9.25 18.45 22.44
N GLN A 90 8.74 17.22 22.40
CA GLN A 90 8.88 16.29 23.52
C GLN A 90 10.28 15.68 23.51
N ASP A 91 11.04 15.94 24.58
CA ASP A 91 12.26 15.22 24.92
C ASP A 91 11.99 13.70 24.86
N VAL A 92 12.66 13.02 23.93
CA VAL A 92 12.49 11.59 23.64
C VAL A 92 13.31 10.69 24.57
N GLY A 93 13.99 11.26 25.57
CA GLY A 93 14.87 10.53 26.48
C GLY A 93 16.04 9.85 25.75
N GLN A 94 16.84 9.07 26.48
CA GLN A 94 18.11 8.47 26.01
C GLN A 94 18.03 7.56 24.76
N ASN A 95 16.85 7.29 24.22
CA ASN A 95 16.65 6.39 23.07
C ASN A 95 16.19 7.11 21.79
N GLY A 96 16.21 8.45 21.76
CA GLY A 96 15.88 9.24 20.57
C GLY A 96 17.07 9.43 19.63
N PRO A 97 16.84 9.61 18.31
CA PRO A 97 17.90 10.00 17.39
C PRO A 97 18.34 11.43 17.70
N GLU A 98 19.65 11.62 17.77
CA GLU A 98 20.32 12.93 17.81
C GLU A 98 19.93 13.81 16.62
#